data_AF-A0A5C8TXC2-F1
#
_entry.id   AF-A0A5C8TXC2-F1
#
_cell.length_a   1.000
_cell.length_b   1.000
_cell.length_c   1.000
_cell.angle_alpha   90.00
_cell.angle_beta   90.00
_cell.angle_gamma   90.00
#
_symmetry.space_group_name_H-M   'P 1'
#
loop_
_entity.id
_entity.type
_entity.pdbx_description
1 polymer ?
#
loop_
_entity_poly.entity_id
_entity_poly.type
_entity_poly.pdbx_seq_one_letter_code
_entity_poly.pdbx_strand_id
1 'polypeptide(L)'
;MYRAQGRVQDAERGAARHVRRVDRRPVMQPTALGGRPMSAMQHPTSAPSAYTIHIATDFTRTPGGRSSRNGKYNGEEFRTRWLEPALRDVPARFERVVVDLDGVDTYIGSFLEEVFGGLLRGTFERYNDAARVLEIKATGEFVVFRDLALDYMRRQDAKNAEAR
;
A
#
# COMPACT_ATOMS: atom_id res chain seq x y z
N MET A 1 -15.83 22.28 45.19
CA MET A 1 -15.06 21.22 45.89
C MET A 1 -14.48 20.31 44.80
N TYR A 2 -13.19 20.01 44.67
CA TYR A 2 -12.01 20.34 45.49
C TYR A 2 -10.81 20.76 44.59
N ARG A 3 -9.67 21.21 45.15
CA ARG A 3 -8.44 21.60 44.41
C ARG A 3 -7.31 20.58 44.55
N ALA A 4 -6.52 20.42 43.49
CA ALA A 4 -5.04 20.28 43.43
C ALA A 4 -4.66 20.18 41.93
N GLN A 5 -3.76 20.93 41.29
CA GLN A 5 -2.62 21.78 41.67
C GLN A 5 -1.43 21.06 42.32
N GLY A 6 -0.39 20.84 41.51
CA GLY A 6 0.99 20.59 41.92
C GLY A 6 1.96 21.31 40.96
N ARG A 7 2.73 22.27 41.47
CA ARG A 7 3.81 23.00 40.79
C ARG A 7 5.07 22.90 41.64
N VAL A 8 6.21 22.63 41.00
CA VAL A 8 7.56 23.21 41.24
C VAL A 8 8.40 22.86 39.98
N GLN A 9 9.22 23.72 39.37
CA GLN A 9 10.36 24.55 39.85
C GLN A 9 11.59 23.69 40.21
N ASP A 10 12.85 24.07 39.93
CA ASP A 10 13.39 25.20 39.13
C ASP A 10 14.89 24.95 38.79
N ALA A 11 15.55 25.94 38.18
CA ALA A 11 17.01 26.13 38.00
C ALA A 11 17.75 25.26 36.95
N GLU A 12 18.72 25.71 36.13
CA GLU A 12 19.62 26.91 36.01
C GLU A 12 21.12 26.67 36.32
N ARG A 13 21.96 27.16 35.38
CA ARG A 13 23.39 27.56 35.49
C ARG A 13 24.46 26.47 35.67
N GLY A 14 25.59 26.68 34.99
CA GLY A 14 26.80 25.83 35.08
C GLY A 14 27.81 26.12 33.97
N ALA A 15 28.46 27.29 33.98
CA ALA A 15 29.42 27.70 32.96
C ALA A 15 30.87 27.78 33.49
N ALA A 16 31.83 27.23 32.76
CA ALA A 16 33.25 27.44 32.99
C ALA A 16 34.06 27.41 31.68
N ARG A 17 35.06 28.27 31.55
CA ARG A 17 36.05 28.25 30.46
C ARG A 17 37.38 27.70 30.97
N HIS A 18 38.14 27.07 30.09
CA HIS A 18 39.60 27.21 30.14
C HIS A 18 40.20 27.35 28.74
N VAL A 19 41.36 28.02 28.68
CA VAL A 19 42.02 28.51 27.47
C VAL A 19 43.54 28.43 27.69
N ARG A 20 44.33 28.48 26.60
CA ARG A 20 45.82 28.57 26.51
C ARG A 20 46.48 27.18 26.28
N ARG A 21 47.51 27.06 25.43
CA ARG A 21 48.12 28.02 24.47
C ARG A 21 48.94 27.27 23.39
N VAL A 22 49.11 27.91 22.22
CA VAL A 22 50.35 28.07 21.39
C VAL A 22 51.37 26.91 21.46
N ASP A 23 51.76 26.26 20.36
CA ASP A 23 52.49 26.77 19.16
C ASP A 23 52.33 25.72 18.00
N ARG A 24 52.65 25.83 16.69
CA ARG A 24 53.49 26.71 15.82
C ARG A 24 52.82 27.07 14.47
N ARG A 25 53.62 27.57 13.51
CA ARG A 25 53.32 27.89 12.10
C ARG A 25 54.21 27.03 11.14
N PRO A 26 54.26 27.26 9.81
CA PRO A 26 53.20 26.98 8.83
C PRO A 26 53.70 26.25 7.56
N VAL A 27 52.80 25.61 6.80
CA VAL A 27 52.97 25.46 5.33
C VAL A 27 51.62 25.69 4.65
N MET A 28 51.58 26.68 3.77
CA MET A 28 50.58 26.85 2.72
C MET A 28 51.28 26.61 1.40
N GLN A 29 50.67 25.85 0.49
CA GLN A 29 50.35 26.27 -0.88
C GLN A 29 49.29 25.31 -1.48
N PRO A 30 48.53 25.74 -2.50
CA PRO A 30 47.20 25.18 -2.79
C PRO A 30 47.18 24.21 -3.99
N THR A 31 45.96 23.93 -4.50
CA THR A 31 45.58 23.07 -5.65
C THR A 31 45.11 21.67 -5.21
N ALA A 32 43.96 21.14 -5.65
CA ALA A 32 42.99 21.60 -6.67
C ALA A 32 41.54 21.67 -6.12
N LEU A 33 40.64 22.28 -6.89
CA LEU A 33 39.20 22.06 -6.75
C LEU A 33 38.91 20.57 -7.00
N GLY A 34 38.24 19.93 -6.04
CA GLY A 34 37.96 18.50 -6.08
C GLY A 34 36.86 18.12 -5.10
N GLY A 35 35.84 18.97 -4.99
CA GLY A 35 34.65 18.67 -4.20
C GLY A 35 33.99 17.42 -4.76
N ARG A 36 34.17 16.29 -4.06
CA ARG A 36 33.52 15.03 -4.41
C ARG A 36 32.01 15.31 -4.46
N PRO A 37 31.33 15.20 -5.62
CA PRO A 37 29.88 15.08 -5.55
C PRO A 37 29.59 13.87 -4.66
N MET A 38 28.66 14.01 -3.71
CA MET A 38 28.03 12.81 -3.17
C MET A 38 27.54 12.05 -4.38
N SER A 39 28.07 10.84 -4.61
CA SER A 39 27.82 10.10 -5.86
C SER A 39 26.33 10.08 -6.07
N ALA A 40 25.86 10.81 -7.08
CA ALA A 40 24.46 11.18 -7.17
C ALA A 40 23.64 9.91 -7.03
N MET A 41 22.67 9.91 -6.11
CA MET A 41 21.77 8.78 -5.97
C MET A 41 21.12 8.60 -7.34
N GLN A 42 21.63 7.62 -8.08
CA GLN A 42 20.90 6.93 -9.11
C GLN A 42 19.77 6.27 -8.35
N HIS A 43 18.71 7.05 -8.14
CA HIS A 43 17.37 6.49 -8.09
C HIS A 43 17.23 5.79 -9.44
N PRO A 44 17.24 4.45 -9.53
CA PRO A 44 16.34 3.86 -10.50
C PRO A 44 14.98 4.51 -10.27
N THR A 45 14.32 4.93 -11.34
CA THR A 45 12.88 5.22 -11.30
C THR A 45 12.15 3.88 -11.14
N SER A 46 12.36 3.27 -9.96
CA SER A 46 11.70 2.05 -9.54
C SER A 46 10.21 2.30 -9.64
N ALA A 47 9.51 1.45 -10.39
CA ALA A 47 8.07 1.39 -10.27
C ALA A 47 7.74 1.18 -8.79
N PRO A 48 6.77 1.93 -8.23
CA PRO A 48 6.41 1.84 -6.82
C PRO A 48 6.12 0.39 -6.45
N SER A 49 6.68 -0.08 -5.33
CA SER A 49 6.79 -1.52 -5.07
C SER A 49 5.41 -2.13 -4.93
N ALA A 50 5.11 -3.13 -5.75
CA ALA A 50 3.77 -3.71 -5.86
C ALA A 50 3.79 -5.20 -5.53
N TYR A 51 2.79 -5.66 -4.78
CA TYR A 51 2.56 -7.08 -4.52
C TYR A 51 1.49 -7.60 -5.48
N THR A 52 1.89 -8.47 -6.41
CA THR A 52 0.97 -9.06 -7.40
C THR A 52 0.42 -10.40 -6.92
N ILE A 53 -0.89 -10.58 -7.06
CA ILE A 53 -1.59 -11.86 -6.93
C ILE A 53 -2.10 -12.23 -8.33
N HIS A 54 -1.61 -13.34 -8.88
CA HIS A 54 -2.05 -13.87 -10.17
C HIS A 54 -3.12 -14.93 -9.94
N ILE A 55 -4.38 -14.63 -10.27
CA ILE A 55 -5.50 -15.55 -9.95
C ILE A 55 -5.27 -16.92 -10.59
N ALA A 56 -4.78 -16.97 -11.84
CA ALA A 56 -4.56 -18.19 -12.59
C ALA A 56 -3.55 -19.17 -11.95
N THR A 57 -2.46 -18.67 -11.35
CA THR A 57 -1.36 -19.50 -10.81
C THR A 57 -1.43 -19.68 -9.31
N ASP A 58 -1.86 -18.65 -8.60
CA ASP A 58 -1.78 -18.59 -7.14
C ASP A 58 -3.05 -19.21 -6.52
N PHE A 59 -4.18 -19.09 -7.23
CA PHE A 59 -5.49 -19.52 -6.74
C PHE A 59 -6.11 -20.65 -7.60
N THR A 60 -6.48 -20.37 -8.85
CA THR A 60 -6.94 -21.35 -9.85
C THR A 60 -7.10 -20.73 -11.24
N ARG A 61 -6.98 -21.56 -12.29
CA ARG A 61 -7.41 -21.21 -13.65
C ARG A 61 -8.92 -21.22 -13.86
N THR A 62 -9.68 -21.91 -13.01
CA THR A 62 -11.15 -22.07 -13.14
C THR A 62 -11.86 -21.58 -11.86
N PRO A 63 -12.02 -20.26 -11.68
CA PRO A 63 -12.69 -19.70 -10.50
C PRO A 63 -14.17 -20.11 -10.44
N GLY A 64 -14.63 -20.42 -9.23
CA GLY A 64 -15.99 -20.84 -8.94
C GLY A 64 -16.98 -19.68 -8.86
N GLY A 65 -18.14 -19.92 -8.26
CA GLY A 65 -19.16 -18.89 -8.04
C GLY A 65 -18.84 -17.94 -6.87
N ARG A 66 -19.90 -17.28 -6.37
CA ARG A 66 -19.85 -16.31 -5.28
C ARG A 66 -19.27 -16.88 -3.97
N SER A 67 -19.96 -17.85 -3.38
CA SER A 67 -19.70 -18.34 -2.01
C SER A 67 -19.22 -19.80 -1.98
N SER A 68 -18.77 -20.26 -0.81
CA SER A 68 -18.46 -21.67 -0.52
C SER A 68 -19.55 -22.68 -0.95
N ARG A 69 -20.83 -22.28 -0.88
CA ARG A 69 -21.98 -23.07 -1.37
C ARG A 69 -22.04 -23.23 -2.90
N ASN A 70 -21.21 -22.50 -3.63
CA ASN A 70 -21.07 -22.54 -5.09
C ASN A 70 -19.83 -23.32 -5.55
N GLY A 71 -19.17 -24.07 -4.64
CA GLY A 71 -18.01 -24.90 -4.92
C GLY A 71 -16.68 -24.35 -4.38
N LYS A 72 -15.60 -25.07 -4.69
CA LYS A 72 -14.21 -24.63 -4.38
C LYS A 72 -13.83 -23.41 -5.22
N TYR A 73 -12.81 -22.68 -4.79
CA TYR A 73 -12.23 -21.55 -5.52
C TYR A 73 -13.23 -20.42 -5.81
N ASN A 74 -14.14 -20.19 -4.88
CA ASN A 74 -15.18 -19.17 -4.95
C ASN A 74 -14.64 -17.77 -4.57
N GLY A 75 -15.39 -16.73 -4.90
CA GLY A 75 -14.96 -15.33 -4.69
C GLY A 75 -14.83 -14.94 -3.21
N GLU A 76 -15.66 -15.50 -2.33
CA GLU A 76 -15.56 -15.40 -0.87
C GLU A 76 -14.22 -15.95 -0.36
N GLU A 77 -13.80 -17.13 -0.84
CA GLU A 77 -12.53 -17.77 -0.51
C GLU A 77 -11.31 -16.99 -1.02
N PHE A 78 -11.36 -16.47 -2.26
CA PHE A 78 -10.30 -15.61 -2.78
C PHE A 78 -10.17 -14.31 -1.98
N ARG A 79 -11.30 -13.61 -1.77
CA ARG A 79 -11.29 -12.32 -1.08
C ARG A 79 -10.76 -12.43 0.35
N THR A 80 -11.28 -13.37 1.14
CA THR A 80 -10.95 -13.47 2.57
C THR A 80 -9.59 -14.09 2.87
N ARG A 81 -9.05 -14.95 2.00
CA ARG A 81 -7.76 -15.63 2.23
C ARG A 81 -6.56 -15.04 1.50
N TRP A 82 -6.79 -14.31 0.41
CA TRP A 82 -5.71 -13.76 -0.43
C TRP A 82 -5.75 -12.24 -0.46
N LEU A 83 -6.88 -11.67 -0.89
CA LEU A 83 -6.95 -10.24 -1.21
C LEU A 83 -7.05 -9.33 0.04
N GLU A 84 -7.93 -9.66 0.99
CA GLU A 84 -8.06 -8.91 2.26
C GLU A 84 -6.79 -8.94 3.12
N PRO A 85 -6.09 -10.08 3.31
CA PRO A 85 -4.80 -10.09 4.00
C PRO A 85 -3.74 -9.27 3.27
N ALA A 86 -3.61 -9.43 1.94
CA ALA A 86 -2.66 -8.66 1.15
C ALA A 86 -2.90 -7.15 1.28
N LEU A 87 -4.13 -6.68 1.12
CA LEU A 87 -4.49 -5.25 1.24
C LEU A 87 -4.28 -4.68 2.65
N ARG A 88 -4.27 -5.52 3.68
CA ARG A 88 -4.01 -5.11 5.08
C ARG A 88 -2.52 -5.01 5.38
N ASP A 89 -1.72 -5.95 4.88
CA ASP A 89 -0.29 -6.04 5.17
C ASP A 89 0.56 -5.21 4.18
N VAL A 90 0.05 -4.95 2.97
CA VAL A 90 0.73 -4.17 1.92
C VAL A 90 1.14 -2.78 2.38
N PRO A 91 0.29 -1.94 3.01
CA PRO A 91 0.67 -0.56 3.41
C PRO A 91 1.89 -0.45 4.35
N ALA A 92 2.40 -1.55 4.90
CA ALA A 92 3.63 -1.61 5.69
C ALA A 92 4.86 -2.15 4.94
N ARG A 93 4.74 -2.54 3.65
CA ARG A 93 5.76 -3.28 2.87
C ARG A 93 5.84 -2.91 1.38
N PHE A 94 4.71 -2.49 0.80
CA PHE A 94 4.51 -2.22 -0.62
C PHE A 94 3.56 -1.02 -0.76
N GLU A 95 3.55 -0.36 -1.92
CA GLU A 95 2.66 0.77 -2.18
C GLU A 95 1.26 0.34 -2.66
N ARG A 96 1.14 -0.83 -3.31
CA ARG A 96 -0.16 -1.37 -3.76
C ARG A 96 -0.18 -2.89 -3.93
N VAL A 97 -1.39 -3.45 -3.89
CA VAL A 97 -1.72 -4.78 -4.41
C VAL A 97 -2.08 -4.66 -5.90
N VAL A 98 -1.60 -5.59 -6.72
CA VAL A 98 -2.08 -5.82 -8.08
C VAL A 98 -2.82 -7.15 -8.09
N VAL A 99 -4.08 -7.18 -8.48
CA VAL A 99 -4.76 -8.43 -8.82
C VAL A 99 -4.70 -8.61 -10.33
N ASP A 100 -4.00 -9.64 -10.77
CA ASP A 100 -3.85 -9.97 -12.18
C ASP A 100 -4.88 -11.01 -12.59
N LEU A 101 -5.77 -10.61 -13.50
CA LEU A 101 -6.86 -11.44 -14.00
C LEU A 101 -6.42 -12.40 -15.12
N ASP A 102 -5.25 -12.17 -15.73
CA ASP A 102 -4.83 -12.90 -16.94
C ASP A 102 -4.58 -14.40 -16.69
N GLY A 103 -4.86 -15.23 -17.70
CA GLY A 103 -4.53 -16.67 -17.70
C GLY A 103 -5.55 -17.59 -17.03
N VAL A 104 -6.67 -17.05 -16.53
CA VAL A 104 -7.86 -17.80 -16.14
C VAL A 104 -8.65 -18.22 -17.38
N ASP A 105 -9.28 -19.39 -17.34
CA ASP A 105 -10.00 -19.95 -18.49
C ASP A 105 -11.31 -19.20 -18.78
N THR A 106 -12.01 -18.72 -17.73
CA THR A 106 -13.10 -17.73 -17.81
C THR A 106 -13.49 -17.22 -16.41
N TYR A 107 -14.08 -16.02 -16.31
CA TYR A 107 -14.63 -15.50 -15.05
C TYR A 107 -16.16 -15.48 -15.04
N ILE A 108 -16.73 -15.93 -13.93
CA ILE A 108 -18.15 -15.79 -13.62
C ILE A 108 -18.37 -14.41 -12.99
N GLY A 109 -19.34 -13.62 -13.46
CA GLY A 109 -19.61 -12.28 -12.90
C GLY A 109 -19.88 -12.27 -11.38
N SER A 110 -20.49 -13.33 -10.85
CA SER A 110 -20.76 -13.48 -9.40
C SER A 110 -19.50 -13.77 -8.56
N PHE A 111 -18.40 -14.20 -9.17
CA PHE A 111 -17.07 -14.24 -8.55
C PHE A 111 -16.52 -12.81 -8.41
N LEU A 112 -16.48 -12.07 -9.52
CA LEU A 112 -15.95 -10.69 -9.57
C LEU A 112 -16.73 -9.74 -8.64
N GLU A 113 -18.05 -9.90 -8.53
CA GLU A 113 -18.89 -9.15 -7.59
C GLU A 113 -18.57 -9.47 -6.12
N GLU A 114 -18.18 -10.71 -5.81
CA GLU A 114 -17.83 -11.10 -4.45
C GLU A 114 -16.42 -10.69 -4.06
N VAL A 115 -15.48 -10.77 -5.01
CA VAL A 115 -14.11 -10.31 -4.80
C VAL A 115 -14.09 -8.79 -4.68
N PHE A 116 -14.43 -8.07 -5.75
CA PHE A 116 -14.20 -6.64 -5.84
C PHE A 116 -15.34 -5.82 -5.25
N GLY A 117 -16.60 -6.19 -5.53
CA GLY A 117 -17.76 -5.61 -4.85
C GLY A 117 -17.80 -5.94 -3.36
N GLY A 118 -17.25 -7.09 -2.94
CA GLY A 118 -17.20 -7.50 -1.53
C GLY A 118 -16.19 -6.74 -0.68
N LEU A 119 -15.08 -6.24 -1.25
CA LEU A 119 -14.15 -5.36 -0.54
C LEU A 119 -14.85 -4.11 0.00
N LEU A 120 -15.81 -3.58 -0.75
CA LEU A 120 -16.59 -2.41 -0.34
C LEU A 120 -17.75 -2.76 0.60
N ARG A 121 -17.89 -4.02 1.03
CA ARG A 121 -18.84 -4.43 2.08
C ARG A 121 -18.19 -4.66 3.45
N GLY A 122 -16.87 -4.47 3.58
CA GLY A 122 -16.18 -4.65 4.86
C GLY A 122 -14.72 -4.20 4.94
N THR A 123 -13.98 -4.11 3.83
CA THR A 123 -12.57 -3.70 3.81
C THR A 123 -12.40 -2.19 3.63
N PHE A 124 -13.21 -1.57 2.77
CA PHE A 124 -13.19 -0.13 2.50
C PHE A 124 -14.62 0.43 2.53
N GLU A 125 -14.79 1.63 3.08
CA GLU A 125 -16.07 2.34 2.96
C GLU A 125 -16.32 2.86 1.55
N ARG A 126 -15.26 3.34 0.86
CA ARG A 126 -15.35 4.05 -0.42
C ARG A 126 -14.50 3.41 -1.53
N TYR A 127 -14.99 3.52 -2.76
CA TYR A 127 -14.26 3.19 -3.99
C TYR A 127 -12.89 3.88 -4.06
N ASN A 128 -12.83 5.17 -3.75
CA ASN A 128 -11.61 5.96 -3.82
C ASN A 128 -10.53 5.53 -2.81
N ASP A 129 -10.89 4.86 -1.73
CA ASP A 129 -9.93 4.37 -0.75
C ASP A 129 -9.34 3.05 -1.21
N ALA A 130 -10.17 2.13 -1.73
CA ALA A 130 -9.73 0.91 -2.38
C ALA A 130 -8.83 1.20 -3.59
N ALA A 131 -9.24 2.11 -4.47
CA ALA A 131 -8.54 2.43 -5.72
C ALA A 131 -7.17 3.13 -5.56
N ARG A 132 -6.78 3.52 -4.34
CA ARG A 132 -5.41 3.98 -4.04
C ARG A 132 -4.42 2.83 -3.82
N VAL A 133 -4.90 1.68 -3.34
CA VAL A 133 -4.07 0.55 -2.90
C VAL A 133 -4.32 -0.74 -3.68
N LEU A 134 -5.33 -0.77 -4.55
CA LEU A 134 -5.67 -1.90 -5.42
C LEU A 134 -5.63 -1.48 -6.90
N GLU A 135 -4.75 -2.13 -7.66
CA GLU A 135 -4.79 -2.18 -9.12
C GLU A 135 -5.43 -3.50 -9.59
N ILE A 136 -6.25 -3.44 -10.63
CA ILE A 136 -6.78 -4.64 -11.30
C ILE A 136 -6.14 -4.71 -12.69
N LYS A 137 -5.16 -5.60 -12.85
CA LYS A 137 -4.49 -5.85 -14.14
C LYS A 137 -5.32 -6.82 -14.96
N ALA A 138 -5.46 -6.51 -16.24
CA ALA A 138 -5.99 -7.40 -17.27
C ALA A 138 -5.51 -6.98 -18.66
N THR A 139 -5.26 -7.93 -19.54
CA THR A 139 -4.83 -7.72 -20.93
C THR A 139 -5.71 -8.50 -21.92
N GLY A 140 -5.67 -8.12 -23.20
CA GLY A 140 -6.43 -8.81 -24.25
C GLY A 140 -7.93 -8.94 -23.92
N GLU A 141 -8.44 -10.17 -23.97
CA GLU A 141 -9.84 -10.49 -23.67
C GLU A 141 -10.24 -10.25 -22.20
N PHE A 142 -9.29 -10.30 -21.25
CA PHE A 142 -9.57 -10.15 -19.82
C PHE A 142 -9.99 -8.72 -19.42
N VAL A 143 -9.78 -7.74 -20.30
CA VAL A 143 -10.13 -6.33 -20.08
C VAL A 143 -11.62 -6.17 -19.72
N VAL A 144 -12.52 -6.96 -20.31
CA VAL A 144 -13.95 -6.90 -19.99
C VAL A 144 -14.25 -7.30 -18.54
N PHE A 145 -13.48 -8.23 -17.98
CA PHE A 145 -13.64 -8.69 -16.59
C PHE A 145 -13.08 -7.67 -15.60
N ARG A 146 -11.99 -6.96 -15.95
CA ARG A 146 -11.49 -5.80 -15.18
C ARG A 146 -12.55 -4.70 -15.12
N ASP A 147 -13.13 -4.34 -16.26
CA ASP A 147 -14.08 -3.22 -16.32
C ASP A 147 -15.39 -3.56 -15.60
N LEU A 148 -15.82 -4.82 -15.65
CA LEU A 148 -16.92 -5.36 -14.84
C LEU A 148 -16.59 -5.40 -13.34
N ALA A 149 -15.37 -5.78 -12.95
CA ALA A 149 -14.93 -5.76 -11.55
C ALA A 149 -14.94 -4.34 -10.96
N LEU A 150 -14.39 -3.36 -11.69
CA LEU A 150 -14.43 -1.94 -11.32
C LEU A 150 -15.88 -1.43 -11.25
N ASP A 151 -16.79 -1.95 -12.08
CA ASP A 151 -18.20 -1.60 -12.03
C ASP A 151 -18.92 -2.16 -10.81
N TYR A 152 -18.64 -3.41 -10.41
CA TYR A 152 -19.15 -3.94 -9.14
C TYR A 152 -18.67 -3.13 -7.93
N MET A 153 -17.44 -2.61 -7.95
CA MET A 153 -16.96 -1.70 -6.91
C MET A 153 -17.78 -0.40 -6.91
N ARG A 154 -17.93 0.28 -8.04
CA ARG A 154 -18.72 1.53 -8.14
C ARG A 154 -20.19 1.34 -7.72
N ARG A 155 -20.81 0.22 -8.10
CA ARG A 155 -22.18 -0.13 -7.67
C ARG A 155 -22.29 -0.37 -6.16
N GLN A 156 -21.24 -0.84 -5.51
CA GLN A 156 -21.23 -0.98 -4.05
C GLN A 156 -20.97 0.35 -3.35
N ASP A 157 -20.10 1.22 -3.88
CA ASP A 157 -19.89 2.59 -3.37
C ASP A 157 -21.20 3.42 -3.36
N ALA A 158 -21.99 3.30 -4.43
CA ALA A 158 -23.31 3.93 -4.52
C ALA A 158 -24.26 3.42 -3.40
N LYS A 159 -24.41 2.09 -3.25
CA LYS A 159 -25.21 1.48 -2.18
C LYS A 159 -24.72 1.89 -0.78
N ASN A 160 -23.40 2.02 -0.59
CA ASN A 160 -22.80 2.47 0.67
C ASN A 160 -23.05 3.95 0.98
N ALA A 161 -23.37 4.76 -0.04
CA ALA A 161 -23.73 6.17 0.11
C ALA A 161 -25.25 6.35 0.30
N GLU A 162 -26.08 5.52 -0.34
CA GLU A 162 -27.54 5.48 -0.16
C GLU A 162 -27.97 4.99 1.23
N ALA A 163 -27.11 4.24 1.93
CA ALA A 163 -27.37 3.67 3.25
C ALA A 163 -26.88 4.55 4.43
N ARG A 164 -26.77 5.88 4.24
CA ARG A 164 -26.25 6.85 5.23
C ARG A 164 -27.24 7.99 5.48
#